data_AF-A0ABD7NAD8-F1
#
_entry.id   AF-A0ABD7NAD8-F1
#
_cell.length_a   1.000
_cell.length_b   1.000
_cell.length_c   1.000
_cell.angle_alpha   90.00
_cell.angle_beta   90.00
_cell.angle_gamma   90.00
#
_symmetry.space_group_name_H-M   'P 1'
#
loop_
_entity.id
_entity.type
_entity.pdbx_description
1 polymer ?
#
loop_
_entity_poly.entity_id
_entity_poly.type
_entity_poly.pdbx_seq_one_letter_code
_entity_poly.pdbx_strand_id
1 'polypeptide(L)'
;MTIESFFIGTRMAGKRYGPQSKDMQVSEFITILSNHKKPDKYVLPDFSGLVSRFDAQIRKQFIQQKEDEHYRRYRQLSDRWSQAGSISDQHNRSKRFEKVMDESLDFLVYSSDVMPDINPNNLKYDDHTQASQKGKMYCVALLYHIIARAAYEPGSVGADSTLPEHCRRMKDWIKKTLGDHFITNMMVNCALFTPDAFPALLHLSGEDGTRDADTFLAEKLRKELQKPEEPVNYHNGTYRLNFEYKKFSKEQFHFLYEMRDLHYRVDRIEQLLQELIHNPEVDFSEADAAGKWIDEQVLLLESNETMSLPAVEQK
;
A
#
# COMPACT_ATOMS: atom_id res chain seq x y z
N MET A 1 28.81 -14.36 -16.45
CA MET A 1 27.74 -13.35 -16.31
C MET A 1 27.59 -13.11 -14.82
N THR A 2 28.12 -11.99 -14.32
CA THR A 2 28.16 -11.67 -12.89
C THR A 2 26.80 -11.14 -12.46
N ILE A 3 26.11 -11.92 -11.62
CA ILE A 3 24.89 -11.49 -10.94
C ILE A 3 25.32 -10.38 -9.97
N GLU A 4 25.03 -9.13 -10.31
CA GLU A 4 25.08 -8.03 -9.34
C GLU A 4 24.04 -8.37 -8.26
N SER A 5 24.51 -8.75 -7.08
CA SER A 5 23.68 -9.11 -5.94
C SER A 5 22.86 -7.90 -5.50
N PHE A 6 21.56 -7.89 -5.79
CA PHE A 6 20.63 -6.95 -5.18
C PHE A 6 20.34 -7.43 -3.76
N PHE A 7 20.99 -6.79 -2.80
CA PHE A 7 20.78 -7.01 -1.38
C PHE A 7 19.36 -6.51 -1.01
N ILE A 8 18.45 -7.44 -0.68
CA ILE A 8 17.11 -7.13 -0.16
C ILE A 8 17.29 -6.73 1.31
N GLY A 9 17.73 -5.49 1.49
CA GLY A 9 18.14 -4.97 2.78
C GLY A 9 18.56 -3.53 2.63
N THR A 10 17.58 -2.63 2.74
CA THR A 10 17.73 -1.18 2.81
C THR A 10 18.01 -0.41 1.51
N ARG A 11 17.17 0.60 1.31
CA ARG A 11 17.26 1.76 0.39
C ARG A 11 17.07 1.50 -1.11
N MET A 12 15.84 1.69 -1.58
CA MET A 12 15.69 2.55 -2.77
C MET A 12 16.32 3.90 -2.41
N ALA A 13 17.20 4.40 -3.27
CA ALA A 13 17.71 5.76 -3.14
C ALA A 13 16.53 6.74 -3.18
N GLY A 14 16.15 7.29 -2.03
CA GLY A 14 15.49 8.60 -1.96
C GLY A 14 14.10 8.70 -1.34
N LYS A 15 13.28 7.65 -1.14
CA LYS A 15 11.91 7.84 -0.57
C LYS A 15 11.39 6.62 0.20
N ARG A 16 11.69 6.53 1.50
CA ARG A 16 10.99 5.59 2.42
C ARG A 16 10.16 6.39 3.42
N TYR A 17 8.87 6.10 3.46
CA TYR A 17 7.84 6.81 4.23
C TYR A 17 7.88 6.46 5.73
N GLY A 18 9.01 6.75 6.40
CA GLY A 18 9.18 6.55 7.84
C GLY A 18 9.35 5.07 8.24
N PRO A 19 8.96 4.68 9.48
CA PRO A 19 9.15 3.32 10.00
C PRO A 19 8.48 2.27 9.10
N GLN A 20 9.24 1.27 8.66
CA GLN A 20 8.75 0.26 7.72
C GLN A 20 7.77 -0.70 8.40
N SER A 21 6.60 -0.92 7.80
CA SER A 21 5.77 -2.06 8.19
C SER A 21 6.27 -3.34 7.54
N LYS A 22 5.94 -4.49 8.15
CA LYS A 22 6.26 -5.82 7.62
C LYS A 22 5.63 -6.03 6.24
N ASP A 23 4.36 -5.63 6.13
CA ASP A 23 3.56 -5.67 4.92
C ASP A 23 4.17 -4.88 3.76
N MET A 24 4.83 -3.75 4.05
CA MET A 24 5.52 -2.94 3.05
C MET A 24 6.73 -3.66 2.45
N GLN A 25 7.50 -4.42 3.24
CA GLN A 25 8.69 -5.13 2.77
C GLN A 25 8.35 -6.16 1.68
N VAL A 26 7.24 -6.88 1.87
CA VAL A 26 6.76 -7.86 0.90
C VAL A 26 6.20 -7.17 -0.35
N SER A 27 5.66 -5.96 -0.20
CA SER A 27 5.19 -5.16 -1.35
C SER A 27 6.36 -4.60 -2.19
N GLU A 28 7.59 -4.54 -1.65
CA GLU A 28 8.79 -4.12 -2.41
C GLU A 28 9.11 -5.07 -3.58
N PHE A 29 8.77 -6.36 -3.46
CA PHE A 29 9.01 -7.33 -4.53
C PHE A 29 8.31 -6.97 -5.84
N ILE A 30 7.21 -6.22 -5.77
CA ILE A 30 6.53 -5.68 -6.95
C ILE A 30 7.44 -4.67 -7.69
N THR A 31 8.27 -3.92 -6.97
CA THR A 31 9.18 -2.89 -7.53
C THR A 31 10.48 -3.47 -8.09
N ILE A 32 10.89 -4.68 -7.68
CA ILE A 32 12.22 -5.22 -8.04
C ILE A 32 12.33 -5.51 -9.57
N LEU A 33 11.21 -5.44 -10.29
CA LEU A 33 11.14 -5.67 -11.74
C LEU A 33 11.61 -4.51 -12.60
N SER A 34 11.86 -3.35 -11.99
CA SER A 34 12.38 -2.15 -12.63
C SER A 34 13.87 -2.29 -13.01
N ASN A 35 14.30 -3.37 -13.67
CA ASN A 35 15.66 -3.45 -14.19
C ASN A 35 15.78 -2.49 -15.39
N HIS A 36 16.09 -1.22 -15.08
CA HIS A 36 16.13 -0.07 -15.99
C HIS A 36 17.18 -0.14 -17.11
N LYS A 37 17.93 -1.23 -17.21
CA LYS A 37 18.86 -1.47 -18.31
C LYS A 37 18.10 -2.15 -19.43
N LYS A 38 17.40 -1.34 -20.26
CA LYS A 38 16.75 -1.70 -21.54
C LYS A 38 16.67 -3.21 -21.79
N PRO A 39 15.57 -3.88 -21.45
CA PRO A 39 15.35 -5.19 -21.99
C PRO A 39 14.55 -5.01 -23.28
N ASP A 40 15.00 -5.61 -24.39
CA ASP A 40 14.19 -5.71 -25.60
C ASP A 40 12.93 -6.60 -25.38
N LYS A 41 12.69 -7.06 -24.13
CA LYS A 41 11.58 -7.89 -23.67
C LYS A 41 11.26 -7.67 -22.18
N TYR A 42 10.03 -7.32 -21.81
CA TYR A 42 9.64 -7.25 -20.40
C TYR A 42 9.13 -8.60 -19.92
N VAL A 43 9.76 -9.17 -18.89
CA VAL A 43 9.28 -10.41 -18.27
C VAL A 43 8.38 -10.05 -17.09
N LEU A 44 7.09 -10.37 -17.18
CA LEU A 44 6.22 -10.35 -16.00
C LEU A 44 6.47 -11.65 -15.21
N PRO A 45 7.03 -11.59 -13.99
CA PRO A 45 7.20 -12.77 -13.17
C PRO A 45 5.86 -13.43 -12.84
N ASP A 46 5.92 -14.73 -12.58
CA ASP A 46 4.79 -15.41 -11.97
C ASP A 46 4.65 -14.96 -10.49
N PHE A 47 3.83 -13.94 -10.28
CA PHE A 47 3.48 -13.44 -8.96
C PHE A 47 2.51 -14.35 -8.21
N SER A 48 2.06 -15.47 -8.78
CA SER A 48 1.02 -16.30 -8.18
C SER A 48 1.39 -16.78 -6.77
N GLY A 49 2.68 -17.08 -6.52
CA GLY A 49 3.19 -17.41 -5.18
C GLY A 49 3.00 -16.26 -4.19
N LEU A 50 3.47 -15.07 -4.54
CA LEU A 50 3.35 -13.85 -3.73
C LEU A 50 1.89 -13.50 -3.42
N VAL A 51 1.03 -13.52 -4.46
CA VAL A 51 -0.39 -13.19 -4.29
C VAL A 51 -1.11 -14.26 -3.48
N SER A 52 -0.76 -15.54 -3.65
CA SER A 52 -1.30 -16.63 -2.81
C SER A 52 -0.91 -16.48 -1.35
N ARG A 53 0.27 -15.92 -1.04
CA ARG A 53 0.66 -15.60 0.34
C ARG A 53 -0.16 -14.46 0.92
N PHE A 54 -0.34 -13.36 0.17
CA PHE A 54 -1.21 -12.26 0.62
C PHE A 54 -2.64 -12.75 0.85
N ASP A 55 -3.16 -13.57 -0.06
CA ASP A 55 -4.46 -14.20 0.10
C ASP A 55 -4.53 -15.09 1.34
N ALA A 56 -3.54 -15.95 1.56
CA ALA A 56 -3.49 -16.82 2.74
C ALA A 56 -3.44 -16.00 4.05
N GLN A 57 -2.71 -14.88 4.08
CA GLN A 57 -2.69 -13.96 5.23
C GLN A 57 -4.08 -13.35 5.48
N ILE A 58 -4.76 -12.89 4.42
CA ILE A 58 -6.12 -12.36 4.48
C ILE A 58 -7.11 -13.45 4.97
N ARG A 59 -7.05 -14.66 4.41
CA ARG A 59 -7.92 -15.79 4.79
C ARG A 59 -7.70 -16.25 6.22
N LYS A 60 -6.48 -16.22 6.76
CA LYS A 60 -6.24 -16.52 8.18
C LYS A 60 -7.00 -15.57 9.10
N GLN A 61 -7.16 -14.30 8.69
CA GLN A 61 -7.95 -13.32 9.43
C GLN A 61 -9.46 -13.60 9.33
N PHE A 62 -9.93 -14.29 8.27
CA PHE A 62 -11.35 -14.63 8.10
C PHE A 62 -11.86 -15.60 9.16
N ILE A 63 -11.01 -16.55 9.57
CA ILE A 63 -11.36 -17.56 10.58
C ILE A 63 -11.68 -16.91 11.94
N GLN A 64 -11.18 -15.69 12.18
CA GLN A 64 -11.32 -14.98 13.44
C GLN A 64 -12.53 -14.02 13.48
N GLN A 65 -13.27 -13.84 12.38
CA GLN A 65 -14.31 -12.81 12.25
C GLN A 65 -15.59 -13.32 11.58
N LYS A 66 -16.68 -12.56 11.74
CA LYS A 66 -17.98 -12.86 11.13
C LYS A 66 -17.98 -12.44 9.65
N GLU A 67 -18.26 -13.37 8.75
CA GLU A 67 -18.32 -13.11 7.31
C GLU A 67 -19.49 -12.20 6.91
N ASP A 68 -19.17 -10.96 6.56
CA ASP A 68 -20.07 -10.09 5.80
C ASP A 68 -20.06 -10.40 4.29
N GLU A 69 -20.91 -9.72 3.52
CA GLU A 69 -21.04 -9.95 2.08
C GLU A 69 -19.75 -9.66 1.30
N HIS A 70 -18.97 -8.66 1.71
CA HIS A 70 -17.69 -8.31 1.08
C HIS A 70 -16.69 -9.47 1.20
N TYR A 71 -16.56 -10.06 2.38
CA TYR A 71 -15.72 -11.24 2.60
C TYR A 71 -16.16 -12.44 1.76
N ARG A 72 -17.47 -12.69 1.65
CA ARG A 72 -17.99 -13.83 0.87
C ARG A 72 -17.66 -13.69 -0.61
N ARG A 73 -17.85 -12.49 -1.18
CA ARG A 73 -17.51 -12.22 -2.58
C ARG A 73 -16.01 -12.35 -2.83
N TYR A 74 -15.18 -11.81 -1.93
CA TYR A 74 -13.72 -11.99 -2.01
C TYR A 74 -13.32 -13.47 -1.93
N ARG A 75 -13.91 -14.25 -1.03
CA ARG A 75 -13.63 -15.69 -0.91
C ARG A 75 -13.94 -16.43 -2.21
N GLN A 76 -15.09 -16.15 -2.83
CA GLN A 76 -15.46 -16.76 -4.11
C GLN A 76 -14.40 -16.49 -5.17
N LEU A 77 -14.01 -15.23 -5.34
CA LEU A 77 -12.93 -14.83 -6.25
C LEU A 77 -11.62 -15.55 -5.92
N SER A 78 -11.25 -15.60 -4.66
CA SER A 78 -10.00 -16.21 -4.21
C SER A 78 -10.00 -17.75 -4.37
N ASP A 79 -11.14 -18.42 -4.18
CA ASP A 79 -11.29 -19.84 -4.47
C ASP A 79 -11.15 -20.09 -5.98
N ARG A 80 -11.66 -19.15 -6.79
CA ARG A 80 -11.53 -19.15 -8.24
C ARG A 80 -10.10 -18.96 -8.72
N TRP A 81 -9.37 -18.05 -8.09
CA TRP A 81 -7.93 -17.89 -8.26
C TRP A 81 -7.20 -19.18 -7.96
N SER A 82 -7.46 -19.79 -6.80
CA SER A 82 -6.82 -21.04 -6.38
C SER A 82 -7.10 -22.19 -7.36
N GLN A 83 -8.28 -22.18 -8.00
CA GLN A 83 -8.63 -23.15 -9.03
C GLN A 83 -7.96 -22.84 -10.38
N ALA A 84 -7.54 -21.62 -10.67
CA ALA A 84 -6.99 -21.26 -11.98
C ALA A 84 -5.66 -21.96 -12.30
N GLY A 85 -4.92 -22.42 -11.27
CA GLY A 85 -3.65 -23.11 -11.44
C GLY A 85 -2.50 -22.15 -11.76
N SER A 86 -1.36 -22.69 -12.17
CA SER A 86 -0.18 -21.87 -12.47
C SER A 86 -0.31 -21.16 -13.82
N ILE A 87 0.18 -19.92 -13.90
CA ILE A 87 0.35 -19.20 -15.17
C ILE A 87 1.25 -20.02 -16.11
N SER A 88 2.15 -20.85 -15.58
CA SER A 88 3.04 -21.72 -16.34
C SER A 88 2.33 -22.75 -17.23
N ASP A 89 1.13 -23.20 -16.86
CA ASP A 89 0.41 -24.24 -17.61
C ASP A 89 -0.39 -23.65 -18.77
N GLN A 90 0.17 -23.76 -19.97
CA GLN A 90 -0.38 -23.21 -21.21
C GLN A 90 -1.80 -23.69 -21.53
N HIS A 91 -2.21 -24.87 -21.06
CA HIS A 91 -3.56 -25.39 -21.28
C HIS A 91 -4.61 -24.77 -20.31
N ASN A 92 -4.17 -24.35 -19.12
CA ASN A 92 -5.01 -23.71 -18.11
C ASN A 92 -5.07 -22.17 -18.24
N ARG A 93 -4.10 -21.55 -18.93
CA ARG A 93 -4.00 -20.08 -19.16
C ARG A 93 -5.25 -19.41 -19.72
N SER A 94 -6.05 -20.08 -20.53
CA SER A 94 -7.16 -19.43 -21.25
C SER A 94 -8.50 -19.46 -20.49
N LYS A 95 -9.05 -20.64 -20.18
CA LYS A 95 -10.45 -20.73 -19.71
C LYS A 95 -10.68 -20.38 -18.23
N ARG A 96 -9.68 -20.57 -17.37
CA ARG A 96 -9.87 -20.32 -15.92
C ARG A 96 -9.52 -18.89 -15.54
N PHE A 97 -8.53 -18.29 -16.22
CA PHE A 97 -8.14 -16.90 -16.01
C PHE A 97 -9.14 -15.91 -16.58
N GLU A 98 -9.83 -16.21 -17.68
CA GLU A 98 -10.97 -15.38 -18.17
C GLU A 98 -12.00 -15.14 -17.06
N LYS A 99 -12.42 -16.21 -16.37
CA LYS A 99 -13.38 -16.09 -15.27
C LYS A 99 -12.81 -15.38 -14.03
N VAL A 100 -11.51 -15.55 -13.74
CA VAL A 100 -10.86 -14.79 -12.67
C VAL A 100 -10.84 -13.31 -13.03
N MET A 101 -10.58 -12.97 -14.30
CA MET A 101 -10.59 -11.60 -14.80
C MET A 101 -11.97 -10.96 -14.64
N ASP A 102 -13.04 -11.65 -15.04
CA ASP A 102 -14.43 -11.17 -14.89
C ASP A 102 -14.81 -10.99 -13.41
N GLU A 103 -14.63 -12.04 -12.61
CA GLU A 103 -15.02 -12.02 -11.18
C GLU A 103 -14.19 -11.02 -10.36
N SER A 104 -12.93 -10.80 -10.72
CA SER A 104 -12.08 -9.79 -10.07
C SER A 104 -12.53 -8.38 -10.43
N LEU A 105 -12.92 -8.12 -11.68
CA LEU A 105 -13.45 -6.82 -12.09
C LEU A 105 -14.76 -6.51 -11.37
N ASP A 106 -15.68 -7.48 -11.33
CA ASP A 106 -16.95 -7.36 -10.59
C ASP A 106 -16.71 -7.07 -9.11
N PHE A 107 -15.75 -7.77 -8.49
CA PHE A 107 -15.37 -7.51 -7.10
C PHE A 107 -14.76 -6.12 -6.92
N LEU A 108 -13.88 -5.66 -7.82
CA LEU A 108 -13.25 -4.34 -7.72
C LEU A 108 -14.28 -3.21 -7.80
N VAL A 109 -15.25 -3.33 -8.71
CA VAL A 109 -16.36 -2.37 -8.84
C VAL A 109 -17.18 -2.36 -7.56
N TYR A 110 -17.69 -3.53 -7.13
CA TYR A 110 -18.46 -3.64 -5.89
C TYR A 110 -17.69 -3.11 -4.67
N SER A 111 -16.42 -3.50 -4.53
CA SER A 111 -15.57 -3.13 -3.41
C SER A 111 -15.35 -1.62 -3.34
N SER A 112 -15.23 -0.95 -4.48
CA SER A 112 -15.14 0.53 -4.55
C SER A 112 -16.39 1.20 -3.96
N ASP A 113 -17.57 0.64 -4.24
CA ASP A 113 -18.85 1.23 -3.80
C ASP A 113 -19.12 1.02 -2.31
N VAL A 114 -18.55 -0.03 -1.71
CA VAL A 114 -18.79 -0.41 -0.30
C VAL A 114 -17.59 -0.18 0.61
N MET A 115 -16.61 0.60 0.16
CA MET A 115 -15.53 1.08 1.01
C MET A 115 -16.09 1.87 2.21
N PRO A 116 -15.56 1.67 3.41
CA PRO A 116 -16.14 2.28 4.60
C PRO A 116 -15.91 3.80 4.61
N ASP A 117 -16.93 4.54 5.03
CA ASP A 117 -16.86 5.99 5.24
C ASP A 117 -16.47 6.26 6.70
N ILE A 118 -15.17 6.44 6.93
CA ILE A 118 -14.58 6.55 8.26
C ILE A 118 -14.13 8.00 8.51
N ASN A 119 -14.49 8.53 9.68
CA ASN A 119 -13.95 9.80 10.15
C ASN A 119 -12.81 9.54 11.14
N PRO A 120 -11.55 9.82 10.78
CA PRO A 120 -10.40 9.54 11.64
C PRO A 120 -10.34 10.43 12.89
N ASN A 121 -11.14 11.50 12.96
CA ASN A 121 -11.31 12.30 14.16
C ASN A 121 -12.28 11.66 15.18
N ASN A 122 -13.07 10.67 14.77
CA ASN A 122 -14.05 9.99 15.59
C ASN A 122 -14.13 8.50 15.21
N LEU A 123 -13.01 7.79 15.40
CA LEU A 123 -12.90 6.37 15.10
C LEU A 123 -13.82 5.54 15.99
N LYS A 124 -14.62 4.68 15.39
CA LYS A 124 -15.41 3.66 16.08
C LYS A 124 -14.57 2.40 16.32
N TYR A 125 -15.11 1.53 17.16
CA TYR A 125 -14.59 0.18 17.35
C TYR A 125 -14.54 -0.53 15.99
N ASP A 126 -13.40 -1.16 15.67
CA ASP A 126 -13.07 -1.88 14.43
C ASP A 126 -12.92 -1.08 13.12
N ASP A 127 -13.09 0.25 13.11
CA ASP A 127 -12.95 1.06 11.87
C ASP A 127 -11.60 0.81 11.16
N HIS A 128 -10.50 0.81 11.91
CA HIS A 128 -9.16 0.57 11.36
C HIS A 128 -8.98 -0.85 10.79
N THR A 129 -9.56 -1.86 11.45
CA THR A 129 -9.51 -3.25 10.99
C THR A 129 -10.31 -3.43 9.71
N GLN A 130 -11.53 -2.87 9.67
CA GLN A 130 -12.40 -2.95 8.50
C GLN A 130 -11.77 -2.26 7.28
N ALA A 131 -11.22 -1.07 7.47
CA ALA A 131 -10.57 -0.30 6.42
C ALA A 131 -9.34 -1.03 5.85
N SER A 132 -8.49 -1.54 6.74
CA SER A 132 -7.30 -2.32 6.38
C SER A 132 -7.66 -3.58 5.58
N GLN A 133 -8.62 -4.37 6.08
CA GLN A 133 -8.97 -5.64 5.45
C GLN A 133 -9.63 -5.46 4.09
N LYS A 134 -10.62 -4.57 3.98
CA LYS A 134 -11.27 -4.28 2.69
C LYS A 134 -10.27 -3.72 1.67
N GLY A 135 -9.38 -2.84 2.11
CA GLY A 135 -8.29 -2.31 1.28
C GLY A 135 -7.32 -3.40 0.81
N LYS A 136 -6.90 -4.30 1.70
CA LYS A 136 -6.01 -5.42 1.35
C LYS A 136 -6.65 -6.38 0.35
N MET A 137 -7.92 -6.74 0.55
CA MET A 137 -8.69 -7.55 -0.40
C MET A 137 -8.80 -6.89 -1.77
N TYR A 138 -9.05 -5.58 -1.81
CA TYR A 138 -9.09 -4.81 -3.05
C TYR A 138 -7.75 -4.88 -3.79
N CYS A 139 -6.63 -4.67 -3.08
CA CYS A 139 -5.30 -4.74 -3.69
C CYS A 139 -4.98 -6.14 -4.24
N VAL A 140 -5.34 -7.19 -3.50
CA VAL A 140 -5.14 -8.58 -3.96
C VAL A 140 -6.04 -8.91 -5.14
N ALA A 141 -7.30 -8.47 -5.14
CA ALA A 141 -8.20 -8.65 -6.28
C ALA A 141 -7.71 -7.90 -7.53
N LEU A 142 -7.12 -6.72 -7.36
CA LEU A 142 -6.50 -5.98 -8.45
C LEU A 142 -5.30 -6.74 -9.03
N LEU A 143 -4.46 -7.34 -8.17
CA LEU A 143 -3.38 -8.22 -8.62
C LEU A 143 -3.92 -9.46 -9.35
N TYR A 144 -4.98 -10.10 -8.86
CA TYR A 144 -5.64 -11.20 -9.59
C TYR A 144 -6.08 -10.77 -10.98
N HIS A 145 -6.70 -9.60 -11.11
CA HIS A 145 -7.15 -9.09 -12.40
C HIS A 145 -5.98 -8.85 -13.35
N ILE A 146 -4.94 -8.14 -12.89
CA ILE A 146 -3.73 -7.83 -13.68
C ILE A 146 -3.08 -9.11 -14.17
N ILE A 147 -2.88 -10.08 -13.27
CA ILE A 147 -2.19 -11.33 -13.60
C ILE A 147 -3.04 -12.21 -14.52
N ALA A 148 -4.34 -12.33 -14.25
CA ALA A 148 -5.25 -13.10 -15.08
C ALA A 148 -5.35 -12.54 -16.50
N ARG A 149 -5.42 -11.21 -16.63
CA ARG A 149 -5.43 -10.54 -17.91
C ARG A 149 -4.09 -10.71 -18.64
N ALA A 150 -2.97 -10.62 -17.93
CA ALA A 150 -1.66 -10.88 -18.52
C ALA A 150 -1.52 -12.32 -19.02
N ALA A 151 -2.09 -13.30 -18.31
CA ALA A 151 -2.10 -14.70 -18.73
C ALA A 151 -3.04 -14.98 -19.91
N TYR A 152 -4.18 -14.28 -19.99
CA TYR A 152 -5.21 -14.48 -21.01
C TYR A 152 -4.95 -13.69 -22.30
N GLU A 153 -4.67 -12.39 -22.19
CA GLU A 153 -4.46 -11.44 -23.28
C GLU A 153 -3.27 -10.49 -22.97
N PRO A 154 -2.02 -10.98 -23.07
CA PRO A 154 -0.82 -10.23 -22.69
C PRO A 154 -0.72 -8.82 -23.31
N GLY A 155 -1.02 -8.70 -24.60
CA GLY A 155 -0.93 -7.45 -25.34
C GLY A 155 -2.00 -6.41 -24.99
N SER A 156 -3.00 -6.76 -24.17
CA SER A 156 -4.10 -5.86 -23.79
C SER A 156 -3.90 -5.19 -22.43
N VAL A 157 -3.03 -5.74 -21.57
CA VAL A 157 -2.90 -5.27 -20.17
C VAL A 157 -2.41 -3.83 -20.11
N GLY A 158 -1.36 -3.49 -20.87
CA GLY A 158 -0.84 -2.12 -20.94
C GLY A 158 -1.77 -1.14 -21.67
N ALA A 159 -2.75 -1.62 -22.43
CA ALA A 159 -3.73 -0.78 -23.10
C ALA A 159 -5.00 -0.53 -22.26
N ASP A 160 -5.20 -1.27 -21.16
CA ASP A 160 -6.41 -1.16 -20.35
C ASP A 160 -6.36 0.08 -19.44
N SER A 161 -7.06 1.13 -19.88
CA SER A 161 -7.21 2.37 -19.11
C SER A 161 -7.95 2.23 -17.77
N THR A 162 -8.67 1.12 -17.53
CA THR A 162 -9.41 0.89 -16.28
C THR A 162 -8.50 0.44 -15.14
N LEU A 163 -7.35 -0.18 -15.43
CA LEU A 163 -6.39 -0.64 -14.43
C LEU A 163 -5.77 0.53 -13.62
N PRO A 164 -5.23 1.60 -14.24
CA PRO A 164 -4.80 2.79 -13.50
C PRO A 164 -5.95 3.50 -12.76
N GLU A 165 -7.17 3.43 -13.28
CA GLU A 165 -8.34 4.02 -12.64
C GLU A 165 -8.69 3.31 -11.32
N HIS A 166 -8.52 1.99 -11.24
CA HIS A 166 -8.67 1.25 -9.97
C HIS A 166 -7.65 1.67 -8.91
N CYS A 167 -6.40 1.96 -9.29
CA CYS A 167 -5.40 2.52 -8.38
C CYS A 167 -5.81 3.92 -7.91
N ARG A 168 -6.22 4.79 -8.85
CA ARG A 168 -6.65 6.16 -8.56
C ARG A 168 -7.81 6.20 -7.57
N ARG A 169 -8.86 5.41 -7.79
CA ARG A 169 -10.03 5.31 -6.90
C ARG A 169 -9.65 4.95 -5.46
N MET A 170 -8.72 4.01 -5.29
CA MET A 170 -8.25 3.64 -3.95
C MET A 170 -7.48 4.78 -3.29
N LYS A 171 -6.59 5.47 -4.01
CA LYS A 171 -5.88 6.64 -3.49
C LYS A 171 -6.83 7.78 -3.14
N ASP A 172 -7.84 8.03 -3.97
CA ASP A 172 -8.87 9.04 -3.72
C ASP A 172 -9.71 8.69 -2.49
N TRP A 173 -10.06 7.42 -2.30
CA TRP A 173 -10.74 6.95 -1.09
C TRP A 173 -9.85 7.15 0.16
N ILE A 174 -8.56 6.80 0.10
CA ILE A 174 -7.62 7.04 1.21
C ILE A 174 -7.54 8.53 1.54
N LYS A 175 -7.36 9.38 0.51
CA LYS A 175 -7.28 10.83 0.66
C LYS A 175 -8.55 11.41 1.26
N LYS A 176 -9.72 11.01 0.76
CA LYS A 176 -11.03 11.43 1.28
C LYS A 176 -11.23 11.00 2.74
N THR A 177 -10.90 9.76 3.06
CA THR A 177 -11.05 9.17 4.40
C THR A 177 -10.16 9.88 5.41
N LEU A 178 -8.90 10.13 5.05
CA LEU A 178 -7.99 10.87 5.91
C LEU A 178 -8.44 12.33 6.06
N GLY A 179 -8.69 13.02 4.95
CA GLY A 179 -9.12 14.41 4.93
C GLY A 179 -8.02 15.41 5.32
N ASP A 180 -8.02 16.56 4.64
CA ASP A 180 -6.94 17.56 4.75
C ASP A 180 -6.72 18.06 6.18
N HIS A 181 -7.80 18.24 6.94
CA HIS A 181 -7.72 18.74 8.31
C HIS A 181 -7.03 17.74 9.26
N PHE A 182 -7.35 16.45 9.15
CA PHE A 182 -6.72 15.41 9.98
C PHE A 182 -5.25 15.30 9.63
N ILE A 183 -4.92 15.19 8.34
CA ILE A 183 -3.55 15.04 7.86
C ILE A 183 -2.69 16.24 8.24
N THR A 184 -3.20 17.46 8.04
CA THR A 184 -2.47 18.68 8.43
C THR A 184 -2.17 18.70 9.92
N ASN A 185 -3.15 18.38 10.77
CA ASN A 185 -2.94 18.36 12.22
C ASN A 185 -1.99 17.25 12.65
N MET A 186 -2.05 16.09 11.99
CA MET A 186 -1.15 14.97 12.23
C MET A 186 0.28 15.33 11.80
N MET A 187 0.45 16.02 10.68
CA MET A 187 1.75 16.55 10.23
C MET A 187 2.34 17.52 11.24
N VAL A 188 1.53 18.42 11.82
CA VAL A 188 1.97 19.30 12.92
C VAL A 188 2.42 18.49 14.13
N ASN A 189 1.63 17.49 14.54
CA ASN A 189 1.96 16.64 15.68
C ASN A 189 3.26 15.85 15.45
N CYS A 190 3.40 15.19 14.30
CA CYS A 190 4.61 14.45 13.96
C CYS A 190 5.82 15.36 13.82
N ALA A 191 5.70 16.53 13.20
CA ALA A 191 6.84 17.44 13.11
C ALA A 191 7.35 17.87 14.50
N LEU A 192 6.46 17.99 15.51
CA LEU A 192 6.83 18.34 16.89
C LEU A 192 7.43 17.16 17.68
N PHE A 193 6.93 15.93 17.50
CA PHE A 193 7.22 14.81 18.41
C PHE A 193 7.85 13.58 17.75
N THR A 194 7.66 13.40 16.44
CA THR A 194 8.10 12.25 15.65
C THR A 194 8.45 12.66 14.22
N PRO A 195 9.48 13.51 14.03
CA PRO A 195 9.81 14.08 12.72
C PRO A 195 10.13 13.02 11.65
N ASP A 196 10.63 11.85 12.05
CA ASP A 196 10.89 10.71 11.15
C ASP A 196 9.63 10.17 10.44
N ALA A 197 8.44 10.39 11.00
CA ALA A 197 7.17 10.02 10.39
C ALA A 197 6.63 11.06 9.40
N PHE A 198 7.19 12.27 9.39
CA PHE A 198 6.72 13.40 8.58
C PHE A 198 6.74 13.12 7.06
N PRO A 199 7.79 12.53 6.46
CA PRO A 199 7.80 12.25 5.02
C PRO A 199 6.66 11.35 4.56
N ALA A 200 6.19 10.44 5.42
CA ALA A 200 5.05 9.56 5.13
C ALA A 200 3.75 10.36 5.00
N LEU A 201 3.54 11.29 5.93
CA LEU A 201 2.35 12.13 5.97
C LEU A 201 2.32 13.12 4.81
N LEU A 202 3.48 13.69 4.45
CA LEU A 202 3.62 14.59 3.33
C LEU A 202 3.25 13.93 1.99
N HIS A 203 3.60 12.65 1.82
CA HIS A 203 3.18 11.90 0.64
C HIS A 203 1.69 11.58 0.64
N LEU A 204 1.14 11.19 1.80
CA LEU A 204 -0.30 10.96 1.93
C LEU A 204 -1.14 12.23 1.73
N SER A 205 -0.60 13.42 2.03
CA SER A 205 -1.28 14.68 1.73
C SER A 205 -1.26 15.03 0.24
N GLY A 206 -0.39 14.38 -0.54
CA GLY A 206 -0.14 14.71 -1.94
C GLY A 206 0.69 15.98 -2.13
N GLU A 207 1.36 16.47 -1.08
CA GLU A 207 2.32 17.57 -1.18
C GLU A 207 3.66 17.08 -1.76
N ASP A 208 4.37 17.98 -2.44
CA ASP A 208 5.68 17.69 -3.02
C ASP A 208 6.68 17.28 -1.92
N GLY A 209 7.30 16.11 -2.11
CA GLY A 209 8.16 15.42 -1.13
C GLY A 209 9.50 16.10 -0.79
N THR A 210 9.67 17.38 -1.08
CA THR A 210 10.90 18.15 -0.82
C THR A 210 10.85 18.91 0.51
N ARG A 211 9.67 19.02 1.13
CA ARG A 211 9.47 19.77 2.36
C ARG A 211 9.85 18.94 3.58
N ASP A 212 10.75 19.45 4.42
CA ASP A 212 11.09 18.83 5.70
C ASP A 212 10.18 19.32 6.85
N ALA A 213 10.23 18.61 7.97
CA ALA A 213 9.39 18.84 9.15
C ALA A 213 9.63 20.23 9.78
N ASP A 214 10.88 20.70 9.83
CA ASP A 214 11.25 21.98 10.44
C ASP A 214 10.77 23.14 9.57
N THR A 215 10.97 23.05 8.26
CA THR A 215 10.46 24.01 7.28
C THR A 215 8.92 24.09 7.35
N PHE A 216 8.25 22.94 7.44
CA PHE A 216 6.80 22.90 7.63
C PHE A 216 6.34 23.60 8.91
N LEU A 217 6.96 23.30 10.06
CA LEU A 217 6.61 23.94 11.33
C LEU A 217 6.90 25.43 11.33
N ALA A 218 8.05 25.86 10.81
CA ALA A 218 8.41 27.27 10.72
C ALA A 218 7.38 28.07 9.91
N GLU A 219 6.90 27.52 8.79
CA GLU A 219 5.83 28.15 8.02
C GLU A 219 4.48 28.20 8.75
N LYS A 220 4.11 27.13 9.48
CA LYS A 220 2.88 27.12 10.30
C LYS A 220 2.95 28.17 11.40
N LEU A 221 4.08 28.25 12.11
CA LEU A 221 4.32 29.25 13.16
C LEU A 221 4.28 30.68 12.61
N ARG A 222 4.91 30.95 11.45
CA ARG A 222 4.86 32.27 10.79
C ARG A 222 3.44 32.66 10.40
N LYS A 223 2.61 31.72 9.95
CA LYS A 223 1.19 31.98 9.64
C LYS A 223 0.37 32.29 10.88
N GLU A 224 0.61 31.60 11.99
CA GLU A 224 -0.03 31.90 13.28
C GLU A 224 0.38 33.29 13.80
N LEU A 225 1.65 33.67 13.65
CA LEU A 225 2.18 35.00 13.99
C LEU A 225 1.60 36.16 13.19
N GLN A 226 1.02 35.90 12.01
CA GLN A 226 0.41 36.94 11.17
C GLN A 226 -1.05 37.23 11.55
N LYS A 227 -1.65 36.45 12.46
CA LYS A 227 -2.98 36.75 12.98
C LYS A 227 -2.87 37.97 13.91
N PRO A 228 -3.79 38.95 13.83
CA PRO A 228 -3.74 40.14 14.68
C PRO A 228 -3.68 39.69 16.14
N GLU A 229 -2.65 40.13 16.85
CA GLU A 229 -2.45 39.79 18.26
C GLU A 229 -3.68 40.22 19.05
N GLU A 230 -4.41 39.27 19.65
CA GLU A 230 -5.30 39.64 20.74
C GLU A 230 -4.41 40.13 21.89
N PRO A 231 -4.64 41.35 22.42
CA PRO A 231 -3.86 41.87 23.53
C PRO A 231 -4.20 41.06 24.79
N VAL A 232 -3.47 39.98 25.03
CA VAL A 232 -3.58 39.24 26.28
C VAL A 232 -2.75 39.98 27.33
N ASN A 233 -3.43 40.80 28.13
CA ASN A 233 -2.86 41.52 29.26
C ASN A 233 -2.21 40.55 30.26
N TYR A 234 -0.89 40.37 30.17
CA TYR A 234 -0.11 39.75 31.25
C TYR A 234 0.87 40.79 31.83
N HIS A 235 0.70 41.07 33.12
CA HIS A 235 1.60 41.86 33.96
C HIS A 235 2.97 41.16 34.15
N ASN A 236 3.76 41.02 33.09
CA ASN A 236 5.22 40.88 33.06
C ASN A 236 5.66 40.57 31.61
N GLY A 237 6.43 41.48 31.01
CA GLY A 237 6.71 41.58 29.56
C GLY A 237 7.52 40.45 28.92
N THR A 238 6.98 39.24 28.90
CA THR A 238 7.45 38.16 28.03
C THR A 238 6.29 37.71 27.16
N TYR A 239 6.31 38.09 25.89
CA TYR A 239 5.40 37.57 24.88
C TYR A 239 5.65 36.06 24.76
N ARG A 240 4.73 35.24 25.27
CA ARG A 240 4.75 33.79 25.03
C ARG A 240 3.83 33.51 23.86
N LEU A 241 4.40 33.00 22.77
CA LEU A 241 3.60 32.48 21.68
C LEU A 241 3.03 31.11 22.10
N ASN A 242 1.71 31.03 22.20
CA ASN A 242 1.02 29.77 22.41
C ASN A 242 0.77 29.15 21.03
N PHE A 243 1.41 28.01 20.74
CA PHE A 243 1.14 27.23 19.54
C PHE A 243 0.20 26.08 19.89
N GLU A 244 -1.05 26.18 19.42
CA GLU A 244 -2.03 25.13 19.62
C GLU A 244 -1.78 23.96 18.67
N TYR A 245 -1.80 22.74 19.22
CA TYR A 245 -1.71 21.52 18.44
C TYR A 245 -2.68 20.47 18.97
N LYS A 246 -3.13 19.59 18.08
CA LYS A 246 -3.99 18.47 18.44
C LYS A 246 -3.15 17.28 18.91
N LYS A 247 -3.50 16.71 20.07
CA LYS A 247 -3.00 15.39 20.48
C LYS A 247 -3.84 14.31 19.81
N PHE A 248 -3.18 13.24 19.39
CA PHE A 248 -3.81 12.09 18.75
C PHE A 248 -3.74 10.86 19.66
N SER A 249 -4.77 10.02 19.58
CA SER A 249 -4.79 8.74 20.29
C SER A 249 -3.92 7.70 19.57
N LYS A 250 -3.59 6.61 20.27
CA LYS A 250 -2.85 5.50 19.69
C LYS A 250 -3.60 4.87 18.51
N GLU A 251 -4.92 4.78 18.62
CA GLU A 251 -5.82 4.24 17.59
C GLU A 251 -5.77 5.10 16.32
N GLN A 252 -5.68 6.43 16.45
CA GLN A 252 -5.54 7.33 15.30
C GLN A 252 -4.20 7.15 14.59
N PHE A 253 -3.12 6.91 15.34
CA PHE A 253 -1.83 6.55 14.75
C PHE A 253 -1.88 5.18 14.06
N HIS A 254 -2.49 4.17 14.68
CA HIS A 254 -2.67 2.86 14.05
C HIS A 254 -3.47 2.97 12.75
N PHE A 255 -4.60 3.69 12.76
CA PHE A 255 -5.41 3.93 11.57
C PHE A 255 -4.59 4.59 10.45
N LEU A 256 -3.80 5.60 10.79
CA LEU A 256 -2.91 6.26 9.84
C LEU A 256 -1.90 5.28 9.23
N TYR A 257 -1.28 4.41 10.04
CA TYR A 257 -0.34 3.42 9.54
C TYR A 257 -0.99 2.43 8.57
N GLU A 258 -2.22 1.99 8.84
CA GLU A 258 -2.97 1.13 7.91
C GLU A 258 -3.26 1.84 6.59
N MET A 259 -3.68 3.11 6.62
CA MET A 259 -3.92 3.90 5.41
C MET A 259 -2.63 4.12 4.61
N ARG A 260 -1.52 4.40 5.30
CA ARG A 260 -0.19 4.53 4.69
C ARG A 260 0.25 3.24 3.99
N ASP A 261 0.11 2.12 4.66
CA ASP A 261 0.50 0.80 4.14
C ASP A 261 -0.34 0.44 2.92
N LEU A 262 -1.63 0.74 2.95
CA LEU A 262 -2.52 0.56 1.81
C LEU A 262 -2.15 1.47 0.64
N HIS A 263 -1.91 2.76 0.89
CA HIS A 263 -1.46 3.70 -0.14
C HIS A 263 -0.18 3.20 -0.81
N TYR A 264 0.77 2.71 0.00
CA TYR A 264 2.03 2.17 -0.51
C TYR A 264 1.82 0.96 -1.42
N ARG A 265 0.96 0.02 -1.03
CA ARG A 265 0.61 -1.14 -1.88
C ARG A 265 0.03 -0.69 -3.22
N VAL A 266 -0.85 0.30 -3.21
CA VAL A 266 -1.44 0.86 -4.44
C VAL A 266 -0.37 1.55 -5.29
N ASP A 267 0.55 2.30 -4.68
CA ASP A 267 1.68 2.90 -5.40
C ASP A 267 2.55 1.83 -6.08
N ARG A 268 2.82 0.71 -5.40
CA ARG A 268 3.59 -0.41 -5.99
C ARG A 268 2.85 -1.05 -7.17
N ILE A 269 1.54 -1.28 -7.05
CA ILE A 269 0.72 -1.81 -8.14
C ILE A 269 0.67 -0.83 -9.31
N GLU A 270 0.53 0.47 -9.05
CA GLU A 270 0.54 1.49 -10.09
C GLU A 270 1.88 1.55 -10.83
N GLN A 271 3.01 1.39 -10.12
CA GLN A 271 4.33 1.29 -10.75
C GLN A 271 4.45 0.06 -11.65
N LEU A 272 3.98 -1.10 -11.19
CA LEU A 272 3.90 -2.31 -12.03
C LEU A 272 3.06 -2.06 -13.31
N LEU A 273 1.90 -1.40 -13.17
CA LEU A 273 1.07 -1.04 -14.32
C LEU A 273 1.77 -0.08 -15.27
N GLN A 274 2.46 0.94 -14.75
CA GLN A 274 3.25 1.84 -15.57
C GLN A 274 4.31 1.07 -16.37
N GLU A 275 5.03 0.13 -15.76
CA GLU A 275 6.00 -0.69 -16.48
C GLU A 275 5.36 -1.53 -17.58
N LEU A 276 4.21 -2.16 -17.30
CA LEU A 276 3.45 -2.93 -18.29
C LEU A 276 2.94 -2.05 -19.46
N ILE A 277 2.54 -0.80 -19.18
CA ILE A 277 2.14 0.17 -20.22
C ILE A 277 3.32 0.54 -21.13
N HIS A 278 4.52 0.71 -20.55
CA HIS A 278 5.72 1.08 -21.32
C HIS A 278 6.32 -0.10 -22.10
N ASN A 279 5.94 -1.35 -21.78
CA ASN A 279 6.46 -2.55 -22.41
C ASN A 279 5.32 -3.45 -22.95
N PRO A 280 4.93 -3.31 -24.23
CA PRO A 280 3.74 -3.98 -24.79
C PRO A 280 3.92 -5.49 -25.02
N GLU A 281 5.15 -5.99 -25.06
CA GLU A 281 5.45 -7.42 -25.20
C GLU A 281 5.89 -7.99 -23.84
N VAL A 282 4.97 -8.73 -23.21
CA VAL A 282 5.24 -9.47 -21.97
C VAL A 282 5.72 -10.88 -22.30
N ASP A 283 6.98 -11.18 -22.00
CA ASP A 283 7.57 -12.51 -22.16
C ASP A 283 7.35 -13.34 -20.87
N PHE A 284 6.68 -14.48 -21.00
CA PHE A 284 6.42 -15.40 -19.88
C PHE A 284 7.42 -16.56 -19.81
N SER A 285 8.41 -16.64 -20.70
CA SER A 285 9.34 -17.76 -20.78
C SER A 285 10.20 -17.92 -19.52
N GLU A 286 10.46 -16.82 -18.80
CA GLU A 286 11.22 -16.80 -17.54
C GLU A 286 10.35 -16.53 -16.30
N ALA A 287 9.02 -16.46 -16.47
CA ALA A 287 8.10 -16.11 -15.39
C ALA A 287 8.20 -17.05 -14.18
N ASP A 288 8.36 -18.36 -14.41
CA ASP A 288 8.48 -19.38 -13.37
C ASP A 288 9.77 -19.23 -12.55
N ALA A 289 10.89 -18.91 -13.21
CA ALA A 289 12.18 -18.76 -12.55
C ALA A 289 12.19 -17.50 -11.68
N ALA A 290 11.65 -16.40 -12.20
CA ALA A 290 11.46 -15.16 -11.45
C ALA A 290 10.48 -15.35 -10.28
N GLY A 291 9.38 -16.07 -10.48
CA GLY A 291 8.41 -16.41 -9.43
C GLY A 291 9.02 -17.21 -8.28
N LYS A 292 9.80 -18.26 -8.59
CA LYS A 292 10.53 -19.04 -7.57
C LYS A 292 11.50 -18.20 -6.77
N TRP A 293 12.24 -17.32 -7.44
CA TRP A 293 13.16 -16.41 -6.76
C TRP A 293 12.41 -15.49 -5.78
N ILE A 294 11.29 -14.89 -6.20
CA ILE A 294 10.44 -14.07 -5.32
C ILE A 294 10.00 -14.88 -4.10
N ASP A 295 9.52 -16.10 -4.29
CA ASP A 295 9.09 -16.98 -3.20
C ASP A 295 10.21 -17.28 -2.20
N GLU A 296 11.43 -17.52 -2.68
CA GLU A 296 12.61 -17.71 -1.83
C GLU A 296 12.92 -16.46 -1.01
N GLN A 297 12.87 -15.28 -1.63
CA GLN A 297 13.13 -14.03 -0.93
C GLN A 297 12.08 -13.71 0.14
N VAL A 298 10.81 -14.00 -0.11
CA VAL A 298 9.76 -13.83 0.90
C VAL A 298 9.99 -14.76 2.10
N LEU A 299 10.38 -16.02 1.87
CA LEU A 299 10.71 -16.95 2.96
C LEU A 299 11.90 -16.46 3.80
N LEU A 300 12.91 -15.86 3.17
CA LEU A 300 14.06 -15.28 3.87
C LEU A 300 13.66 -14.10 4.76
N LEU A 301 12.77 -13.22 4.29
CA LEU A 301 12.25 -12.13 5.11
C LEU A 301 11.44 -12.65 6.31
N GLU A 302 10.53 -13.61 6.08
CA GLU A 302 9.69 -14.20 7.13
C GLU A 302 10.51 -14.93 8.21
N SER A 303 11.59 -15.61 7.81
CA SER A 303 12.48 -16.33 8.73
C SER A 303 13.43 -15.42 9.52
N ASN A 304 13.92 -14.33 8.92
CA ASN A 304 14.74 -13.34 9.63
C ASN A 304 13.95 -12.60 10.72
N GLU A 305 12.63 -12.44 10.55
CA GLU A 305 11.76 -11.90 11.59
C GLU A 305 11.61 -12.81 12.81
N THR A 306 11.58 -14.14 12.62
CA THR A 306 11.52 -15.09 13.74
C THR A 306 12.80 -15.12 14.57
N MET A 307 13.94 -14.71 14.01
CA MET A 307 15.22 -14.62 14.75
C MET A 307 15.42 -13.29 15.50
N SER A 308 14.60 -12.28 15.24
CA SER A 308 14.79 -10.91 15.75
C SER A 308 13.80 -10.49 16.85
N LEU A 309 13.02 -11.42 17.41
CA LEU A 309 12.27 -11.21 18.65
C LEU A 309 13.11 -11.66 19.86
N PRO A 310 13.72 -10.75 20.66
CA PRO A 310 14.15 -11.13 21.99
C PRO A 310 12.92 -11.49 22.82
N ALA A 311 13.01 -12.58 23.58
CA ALA A 311 12.04 -12.90 24.61
C ALA A 311 11.88 -11.68 25.53
N VAL A 312 10.67 -11.13 25.60
CA VAL A 312 10.33 -10.13 26.61
C VAL A 312 10.36 -10.87 27.95
N GLU A 313 11.48 -10.77 28.67
CA GLU A 313 11.52 -11.08 30.10
C GLU A 313 10.57 -10.12 30.79
N GLN A 314 9.46 -10.66 31.29
CA GLN A 314 8.59 -9.99 32.24
C GLN A 314 9.41 -9.70 33.50
N LYS A 315 9.52 -8.41 33.86
CA LYS A 315 9.87 -7.98 35.21
C LYS A 315 8.77 -7.08 35.75
#